data_AF-A0A2K3MJM0-F1
#
_entry.id   AF-A0A2K3MJM0-F1
#
_cell.length_a   1.000
_cell.length_b   1.000
_cell.length_c   1.000
_cell.angle_alpha   90.00
_cell.angle_beta   90.00
_cell.angle_gamma   90.00
#
_symmetry.space_group_name_H-M   'P 1'
#
loop_
_entity.id
_entity.type
_entity.pdbx_description
1 polymer ?
#
loop_
_entity_poly.entity_id
_entity_poly.type
_entity_poly.pdbx_seq_one_letter_code
_entity_poly.pdbx_strand_id
1 'polypeptide(L)'
;MQMAALDFIACASADVFAMTDSGSQLSSLVSGFRTYYGGGHAPTLRPNKTRLATILTENDTIGWNRFEVRVKKMILEGQNAAIRSYGRSIYRYPRCPECMCKHP
;
A
#
# COMPACT_ATOMS: atom_id res chain seq x y z
N MET A 1 23.46 7.87 2.06
CA MET A 1 22.29 8.69 1.67
C MET A 1 21.90 8.53 0.20
N GLN A 2 22.84 8.36 -0.74
CA GLN A 2 22.53 8.22 -2.18
C GLN A 2 21.57 7.07 -2.51
N MET A 3 21.79 5.88 -1.94
CA MET A 3 20.91 4.72 -2.16
C MET A 3 19.45 4.98 -1.70
N ALA A 4 19.26 5.55 -0.51
CA ALA A 4 17.93 5.86 0.00
C ALA A 4 17.16 6.90 -0.86
N ALA A 5 17.87 7.83 -1.50
CA ALA A 5 17.27 8.78 -2.43
C ALA A 5 16.82 8.08 -3.72
N LEU A 6 17.61 7.14 -4.24
CA LEU A 6 17.23 6.32 -5.39
C LEU A 6 16.02 5.44 -5.08
N ASP A 7 16.02 4.78 -3.91
CA ASP A 7 14.88 3.96 -3.45
C ASP A 7 13.60 4.80 -3.38
N PHE A 8 13.69 6.02 -2.85
CA PHE A 8 12.56 6.95 -2.79
C PHE A 8 12.05 7.32 -4.18
N ILE A 9 12.92 7.75 -5.09
CA ILE A 9 12.53 8.18 -6.45
C ILE A 9 11.90 7.02 -7.22
N ALA A 10 12.51 5.84 -7.18
CA ALA A 10 12.00 4.64 -7.85
C ALA A 10 10.61 4.27 -7.32
N CYS A 11 10.43 4.25 -5.99
CA CYS A 11 9.15 3.89 -5.38
C CYS A 11 8.08 4.99 -5.55
N ALA A 12 8.47 6.25 -5.57
CA ALA A 12 7.57 7.38 -5.80
C ALA A 12 7.05 7.42 -7.25
N SER A 13 7.89 7.07 -8.22
CA SER A 13 7.56 7.10 -9.66
C SER A 13 6.92 5.83 -10.20
N ALA A 14 6.94 4.71 -9.45
CA ALA A 14 6.32 3.46 -9.89
C ALA A 14 4.80 3.60 -10.12
N ASP A 15 4.23 2.85 -11.07
CA ASP A 15 2.77 2.83 -11.27
C ASP A 15 2.05 2.33 -10.02
N VAL A 16 2.58 1.26 -9.41
CA VAL A 16 2.06 0.64 -8.20
C VAL A 16 3.20 0.45 -7.20
N PHE A 17 2.98 0.86 -5.95
CA PHE A 17 3.94 0.65 -4.87
C PHE A 17 3.36 -0.29 -3.82
N ALA A 18 4.05 -1.38 -3.50
CA ALA A 18 3.65 -2.29 -2.43
C ALA A 18 4.62 -2.17 -1.24
N MET A 19 4.07 -1.97 -0.04
CA MET A 19 4.87 -1.79 1.18
C MET A 19 4.63 -2.90 2.20
N THR A 20 5.71 -3.49 2.69
CA THR A 20 5.69 -4.58 3.67
C THR A 20 5.82 -4.10 5.13
N ASP A 21 6.54 -2.99 5.34
CA ASP A 21 6.60 -2.29 6.62
C ASP A 21 6.06 -0.86 6.50
N SER A 22 4.83 -0.68 6.98
CA SER A 22 4.14 0.59 6.98
C SER A 22 4.50 1.58 8.08
N GLY A 23 5.33 1.17 9.03
CA GLY A 23 5.84 2.05 10.09
C GLY A 23 7.14 2.75 9.68
N SER A 24 7.79 2.29 8.62
CA SER A 24 9.08 2.83 8.19
C SER A 24 8.99 4.25 7.64
N GLN A 25 10.09 5.00 7.78
CA GLN A 25 10.24 6.36 7.25
C GLN A 25 10.07 6.40 5.72
N LEU A 26 10.72 5.47 4.99
CA LEU A 26 10.61 5.40 3.54
C LEU A 26 9.16 5.19 3.11
N SER A 27 8.46 4.24 3.74
CA SER A 27 7.08 3.95 3.37
C SER A 27 6.13 5.10 3.64
N SER A 28 6.37 5.86 4.72
CA SER A 28 5.60 7.06 5.06
C SER A 28 5.83 8.18 4.04
N LEU A 29 7.09 8.41 3.66
CA LEU A 29 7.46 9.42 2.66
C LEU A 29 6.90 9.07 1.28
N VAL A 30 7.11 7.83 0.80
CA VAL A 30 6.63 7.38 -0.51
C VAL A 30 5.10 7.40 -0.56
N SER A 31 4.43 6.81 0.44
CA SER A 31 2.96 6.80 0.48
C SER A 31 2.38 8.21 0.55
N GLY A 32 3.00 9.10 1.32
CA GLY A 32 2.62 10.51 1.38
C GLY A 32 2.77 11.20 0.03
N PHE A 33 3.94 11.10 -0.59
CA PHE A 33 4.19 11.69 -1.89
C PHE A 33 3.18 11.22 -2.94
N ARG A 34 2.97 9.90 -3.03
CA ARG A 34 2.02 9.29 -3.98
C ARG A 34 0.57 9.72 -3.71
N THR A 35 0.17 9.84 -2.44
CA THR A 35 -1.20 10.23 -2.05
C THR A 35 -1.49 11.70 -2.37
N TYR A 36 -0.53 12.60 -2.10
CA TYR A 36 -0.73 14.04 -2.26
C TYR A 36 -0.36 14.57 -3.66
N TYR A 37 0.63 13.97 -4.31
CA TYR A 37 1.14 14.44 -5.61
C TYR A 37 0.91 13.47 -6.76
N GLY A 38 0.51 12.22 -6.49
CA GLY A 38 0.23 11.22 -7.53
C GLY A 38 -1.12 11.39 -8.24
N GLY A 39 -1.88 12.45 -7.94
CA GLY A 39 -3.12 12.80 -8.63
C GLY A 39 -4.20 11.71 -8.63
N GLY A 40 -4.17 10.79 -7.66
CA GLY A 40 -5.08 9.63 -7.62
C GLY A 40 -4.71 8.44 -8.53
N HIS A 41 -3.60 8.53 -9.27
CA HIS A 41 -3.16 7.51 -10.24
C HIS A 41 -2.00 6.66 -9.74
N ALA A 42 -1.56 6.87 -8.49
CA ALA A 42 -0.39 6.22 -7.89
C ALA A 42 -0.79 5.33 -6.69
N PRO A 43 -1.51 4.21 -6.90
CA PRO A 43 -1.99 3.35 -5.82
C PRO A 43 -0.83 2.80 -4.98
N THR A 44 -1.10 2.69 -3.68
CA THR A 44 -0.19 2.05 -2.72
C THR A 44 -0.86 0.81 -2.16
N LEU A 45 -0.27 -0.36 -2.41
CA LEU A 45 -0.73 -1.64 -1.89
C LEU A 45 -0.14 -1.86 -0.50
N ARG A 46 -1.01 -2.27 0.41
CA ARG A 46 -0.61 -2.61 1.77
C ARG A 46 -1.15 -3.98 2.16
N PRO A 47 -0.44 -5.04 1.75
CA PRO A 47 -0.78 -6.40 2.17
C PRO A 47 -0.85 -6.50 3.69
N ASN A 48 -1.85 -7.21 4.21
CA ASN A 48 -1.86 -7.57 5.62
C ASN A 48 -0.74 -8.61 5.84
N LYS A 49 0.32 -8.23 6.55
CA LYS A 49 1.50 -9.08 6.77
C LYS A 49 1.14 -10.46 7.30
N THR A 50 0.26 -10.55 8.28
CA THR A 50 -0.16 -11.81 8.89
C THR A 50 -0.91 -12.68 7.89
N ARG A 51 -1.87 -12.12 7.15
CA ARG A 51 -2.64 -12.87 6.16
C ARG A 51 -1.82 -13.28 4.95
N LEU A 52 -0.92 -12.42 4.49
CA LEU A 52 0.00 -12.76 3.41
C LEU A 52 0.91 -13.91 3.84
N ALA A 53 1.46 -13.86 5.06
CA ALA A 53 2.22 -14.96 5.62
C ALA A 53 1.41 -16.25 5.66
N THR A 54 0.16 -16.23 6.13
CA THR A 54 -0.73 -17.41 6.09
C THR A 54 -0.92 -17.96 4.69
N ILE A 55 -1.17 -17.11 3.68
CA ILE A 55 -1.31 -17.54 2.28
C ILE A 55 -0.02 -18.20 1.78
N LEU A 56 1.15 -17.65 2.14
CA LEU A 56 2.45 -18.18 1.72
C LEU A 56 2.86 -19.44 2.49
N THR A 57 2.36 -19.65 3.72
CA THR A 57 2.73 -20.78 4.58
C THR A 57 1.93 -22.05 4.24
N GLU A 58 0.81 -21.94 3.53
CA GLU A 58 0.00 -23.08 3.06
C GLU A 58 0.67 -23.88 1.91
N ASN A 59 1.89 -24.36 2.14
CA ASN A 59 2.87 -24.91 1.18
C ASN A 59 2.40 -25.96 0.14
N ASP A 60 3.19 -26.00 -0.95
CA ASP A 60 3.30 -26.90 -2.12
C ASP A 60 2.10 -27.17 -3.04
N THR A 61 0.86 -26.85 -2.65
CA THR A 61 -0.33 -27.21 -3.47
C THR A 61 -1.18 -26.02 -3.92
N ILE A 62 -0.82 -24.79 -3.53
CA ILE A 62 -1.59 -23.63 -3.94
C ILE A 62 -1.35 -23.32 -5.42
N GLY A 63 -2.27 -23.77 -6.27
CA GLY A 63 -2.28 -23.38 -7.68
C GLY A 63 -2.41 -21.86 -7.82
N TRP A 64 -1.76 -21.30 -8.84
CA TRP A 64 -1.69 -19.86 -9.10
C TRP A 64 -3.04 -19.14 -8.98
N ASN A 65 -4.10 -19.69 -9.60
CA ASN A 65 -5.44 -19.10 -9.55
C ASN A 65 -5.96 -18.93 -8.11
N ARG A 66 -5.72 -19.92 -7.24
CA ARG A 66 -6.17 -19.86 -5.84
C ARG A 66 -5.33 -18.88 -5.03
N PHE A 67 -4.03 -18.82 -5.29
CA PHE A 67 -3.14 -17.82 -4.69
C PHE A 67 -3.57 -16.40 -5.07
N GLU A 68 -3.74 -16.15 -6.36
CA GLU A 68 -4.13 -14.85 -6.92
C GLU A 68 -5.44 -14.34 -6.32
N VAL A 69 -6.48 -15.19 -6.28
CA VAL A 69 -7.79 -14.83 -5.70
C VAL A 69 -7.65 -14.42 -4.23
N ARG A 70 -6.84 -15.15 -3.44
CA ARG A 70 -6.65 -14.86 -2.02
C ARG A 70 -5.86 -13.57 -1.79
N VAL A 71 -4.81 -13.34 -2.58
CA VAL A 71 -4.01 -12.11 -2.51
C VAL A 71 -4.84 -10.91 -2.93
N LYS A 72 -5.58 -11.00 -4.05
CA LYS A 72 -6.50 -9.94 -4.50
C LYS A 72 -7.55 -9.61 -3.44
N LYS A 73 -8.20 -10.62 -2.87
CA LYS A 73 -9.18 -10.44 -1.79
C LYS A 73 -8.56 -9.74 -0.58
N MET A 74 -7.37 -10.15 -0.16
CA MET A 74 -6.65 -9.50 0.95
C MET A 74 -6.32 -8.03 0.65
N ILE A 75 -5.90 -7.71 -0.58
CA ILE A 75 -5.58 -6.34 -0.98
C ILE A 75 -6.84 -5.46 -0.95
N LEU A 76 -7.94 -5.93 -1.55
CA LEU A 76 -9.21 -5.20 -1.59
C LEU A 76 -9.74 -4.89 -0.18
N GLU A 77 -9.74 -5.89 0.71
CA GLU A 77 -10.17 -5.70 2.10
C GLU A 77 -9.26 -4.73 2.87
N GLY A 78 -7.98 -4.61 2.48
CA GLY A 78 -6.98 -3.74 3.10
C GLY A 78 -6.94 -2.31 2.57
N GLN A 79 -7.57 -2.01 1.43
CA GLN A 79 -7.52 -0.71 0.76
C GLN A 79 -8.62 0.27 1.20
N ASN A 80 -9.45 -0.10 2.17
CA ASN A 80 -10.51 0.77 2.67
C ASN A 80 -9.96 2.07 3.27
N ALA A 81 -10.25 3.19 2.60
CA ALA A 81 -9.99 4.53 3.12
C ALA A 81 -10.93 4.79 4.30
N ALA A 82 -10.37 4.95 5.49
CA ALA A 82 -11.12 5.33 6.68
C ALA A 82 -10.88 6.81 7.02
N ILE A 83 -11.87 7.46 7.62
CA ILE A 83 -11.71 8.81 8.16
C ILE A 83 -10.58 8.78 9.20
N ARG A 84 -9.60 9.67 9.04
CA ARG A 84 -8.46 9.77 9.95
C ARG A 84 -8.90 10.19 11.36
N SER A 85 -8.85 9.24 12.29
CA SER A 85 -8.96 9.52 13.73
C SER A 85 -7.78 10.36 14.23
N TYR A 86 -7.91 10.95 15.42
CA TYR A 86 -6.82 11.69 16.06
C TYR A 86 -5.59 10.78 16.24
N GLY A 87 -4.38 11.33 16.06
CA GLY A 87 -3.10 10.61 16.22
C GLY A 87 -2.71 9.66 15.07
N ARG A 88 -3.53 9.48 14.03
CA ARG A 88 -3.15 8.68 12.85
C ARG A 88 -2.31 9.50 11.86
N SER A 89 -1.40 8.82 11.15
CA SER A 89 -0.55 9.42 10.13
C SER A 89 -1.37 10.08 9.02
N ILE A 90 -0.98 11.30 8.63
CA ILE A 90 -1.58 12.07 7.53
C ILE A 90 -1.45 11.33 6.18
N TYR A 91 -0.37 10.58 5.98
CA TYR A 91 -0.07 9.88 4.74
C TYR A 91 -0.92 8.63 4.54
N ARG A 92 -1.38 8.03 5.64
CA ARG A 92 -2.15 6.78 5.61
C ARG A 92 -3.65 7.01 5.49
N TYR A 93 -4.12 8.14 6.00
CA TYR A 93 -5.54 8.49 6.04
C TYR A 93 -5.67 9.97 5.67
N PRO A 94 -5.56 10.31 4.37
CA PRO A 94 -5.72 11.70 3.96
C PRO A 94 -7.13 12.21 4.33
N ARG A 95 -7.23 13.50 4.65
CA ARG A 95 -8.53 14.19 4.81
C ARG A 95 -8.96 14.96 3.57
N CYS A 96 -8.06 15.11 2.59
CA CYS A 96 -8.38 15.78 1.34
C CYS A 96 -9.25 14.87 0.46
N PRO A 97 -10.46 15.29 0.06
CA PRO A 97 -11.34 14.49 -0.79
C PRO A 97 -10.73 14.14 -2.17
N GLU A 98 -9.79 14.94 -2.66
CA GLU A 98 -9.08 14.72 -3.92
C GLU A 98 -8.02 13.61 -3.80
N CYS A 99 -7.50 13.40 -2.59
CA CYS A 99 -6.51 12.36 -2.26
C CYS A 99 -7.15 11.09 -1.67
N MET A 100 -8.43 11.15 -1.32
CA MET A 100 -9.20 9.99 -0.89
C MET A 100 -9.67 9.25 -2.14
N CYS A 101 -9.37 7.95 -2.25
CA CYS A 101 -9.83 7.13 -3.35
C CYS A 101 -11.35 7.30 -3.53
N LYS A 102 -11.75 7.84 -4.67
CA LYS A 102 -13.14 7.84 -5.12
C LYS A 102 -13.20 7.04 -6.41
N HIS A 103 -13.27 5.73 -6.34
CA HIS A 103 -13.85 4.92 -7.41
C HIS A 103 -14.45 3.62 -6.81
N PRO A 104 -15.54 3.12 -7.41
CA PRO A 104 -16.26 1.92 -6.96
C PRO A 104 -15.40 0.66 -6.94
#